data_AF-A8SEJ7-F1
#
_entry.id   AF-A8SEJ7-F1
#
_cell.length_a   1.000
_cell.length_b   1.000
_cell.length_c   1.000
_cell.angle_alpha   90.00
_cell.angle_beta   90.00
_cell.angle_gamma   90.00
#
_symmetry.space_group_name_H-M   'P 1'
#
loop_
_entity.id
_entity.type
_entity.pdbx_description
1 polymer ?
#
loop_
_entity_poly.entity_id
_entity_poly.type
_entity_poly.pdbx_seq_one_letter_code
_entity_poly.pdbx_strand_id
1 'polypeptide(L)'
;MIIHEEPSPNSVSSPVSTAKDSRCYTVEDLMEMLLLSRPTVYRLLKQNEFRWFKVSGAYRISKASFDAWLNDGTVERNPAV
;
A
#
# COMPACT_ATOMS: atom_id res chain seq x y z
N MET A 1 -31.07 -11.86 34.92
CA MET A 1 -29.86 -11.58 34.12
C MET A 1 -30.30 -10.76 32.93
N ILE A 2 -29.68 -9.61 32.75
CA ILE A 2 -30.13 -8.54 31.86
C ILE A 2 -29.86 -8.97 30.41
N ILE A 3 -30.90 -8.92 29.59
CA ILE A 3 -30.81 -8.92 28.12
C ILE A 3 -30.13 -7.62 27.70
N HIS A 4 -28.98 -7.73 27.01
CA HIS A 4 -28.39 -6.63 26.27
C HIS A 4 -28.51 -6.93 24.77
N GLU A 5 -29.03 -5.91 24.10
CA GLU A 5 -29.38 -5.75 22.70
C GLU A 5 -28.15 -5.35 21.86
N GLU A 6 -28.06 -5.92 20.65
CA GLU A 6 -27.45 -5.51 19.35
C GLU A 6 -26.60 -4.21 19.23
N PRO A 7 -25.72 -4.04 18.20
CA PRO A 7 -25.88 -4.62 16.87
C PRO A 7 -24.62 -5.23 16.21
N SER A 8 -24.89 -6.13 15.27
CA SER A 8 -24.01 -6.49 14.17
C SER A 8 -23.44 -5.26 13.44
N PRO A 9 -22.13 -5.20 13.12
CA PRO A 9 -21.64 -4.40 12.02
C PRO A 9 -21.57 -5.27 10.76
N ASN A 10 -22.71 -5.45 10.07
CA ASN A 10 -22.65 -5.63 8.64
C ASN A 10 -22.20 -4.30 8.03
N SER A 11 -20.92 -4.18 7.69
CA SER A 11 -20.49 -3.23 6.66
C SER A 11 -19.40 -3.83 5.80
N VAL A 12 -19.87 -4.59 4.82
CA VAL A 12 -19.41 -4.65 3.44
C VAL A 12 -18.12 -3.84 3.16
N SER A 13 -17.02 -4.56 3.00
CA SER A 13 -16.15 -4.33 1.86
C SER A 13 -15.47 -5.65 1.52
N SER A 14 -16.20 -6.53 0.85
CA SER A 14 -15.56 -7.26 -0.23
C SER A 14 -15.41 -6.23 -1.36
N PRO A 15 -14.22 -5.67 -1.64
CA PRO A 15 -14.01 -5.10 -2.94
C PRO A 15 -13.93 -6.28 -3.91
N VAL A 16 -15.08 -6.61 -4.50
CA VAL A 16 -15.07 -6.98 -5.91
C VAL A 16 -14.40 -5.80 -6.63
N SER A 17 -13.11 -5.94 -6.91
CA SER A 17 -12.36 -5.00 -7.72
C SER A 17 -11.64 -5.80 -8.77
N THR A 18 -12.46 -6.24 -9.73
CA THR A 18 -12.21 -6.13 -11.16
C THR A 18 -10.78 -5.69 -11.46
N ALA A 19 -9.90 -6.67 -11.71
CA ALA A 19 -8.55 -6.47 -12.22
C ALA A 19 -7.89 -5.16 -11.75
N LYS A 20 -7.72 -5.00 -10.42
CA LYS A 20 -6.76 -4.02 -9.88
C LYS A 20 -5.47 -4.25 -10.66
N ASP A 21 -5.03 -3.26 -11.43
CA ASP A 21 -3.76 -3.27 -12.15
C ASP A 21 -2.69 -3.86 -11.22
N SER A 22 -2.40 -5.16 -11.41
CA SER A 22 -1.76 -5.96 -10.36
C SER A 22 -0.28 -5.65 -10.26
N ARG A 23 0.16 -4.55 -10.87
CA ARG A 23 1.54 -4.15 -11.03
C ARG A 23 1.92 -2.96 -10.16
N CYS A 24 0.94 -2.28 -9.54
CA CYS A 24 1.22 -1.14 -8.68
C CYS A 24 0.56 -1.25 -7.29
N TYR A 25 1.30 -0.92 -6.24
CA TYR A 25 0.77 -0.66 -4.90
C TYR A 25 0.47 0.83 -4.70
N THR A 26 -0.46 1.13 -3.79
CA THR A 26 -0.71 2.49 -3.30
C THR A 26 -0.05 2.72 -1.95
N VAL A 27 -0.09 3.96 -1.46
CA VAL A 27 0.38 4.28 -0.10
C VAL A 27 -0.38 3.45 0.94
N GLU A 28 -1.68 3.25 0.75
CA GLU A 28 -2.52 2.49 1.68
C GLU A 28 -2.14 1.00 1.69
N ASP A 29 -1.89 0.41 0.51
CA ASP A 29 -1.36 -0.96 0.45
C ASP A 29 -0.04 -1.09 1.22
N LEU A 30 0.90 -0.13 1.08
CA LEU A 30 2.16 -0.16 1.82
C LEU A 30 1.95 -0.04 3.33
N MET A 31 0.99 0.76 3.78
CA MET A 31 0.66 0.87 5.20
C MET A 31 0.17 -0.45 5.77
N GLU A 32 -0.72 -1.15 5.05
CA GLU A 32 -1.25 -2.44 5.48
C GLU A 32 -0.20 -3.55 5.40
N MET A 33 0.60 -3.59 4.34
CA MET A 33 1.63 -4.61 4.13
C MET A 33 2.81 -4.48 5.11
N LEU A 34 3.26 -3.26 5.41
CA LEU A 34 4.39 -3.01 6.30
C LEU A 34 3.96 -2.67 7.74
N LEU A 35 2.65 -2.56 8.00
CA LEU A 35 2.08 -2.06 9.26
C LEU A 35 2.67 -0.72 9.68
N LEU A 36 2.87 0.18 8.70
CA LEU A 36 3.46 1.50 8.90
C LEU A 36 2.40 2.61 8.81
N SER A 37 2.62 3.67 9.58
CA SER A 37 1.81 4.87 9.52
C SER A 37 2.04 5.65 8.20
N ARG A 38 1.02 6.37 7.71
CA ARG A 38 1.12 7.30 6.56
C ARG A 38 2.43 8.10 6.52
N PRO A 39 2.83 8.84 7.58
CA PRO A 39 4.06 9.64 7.56
C PRO A 39 5.32 8.80 7.36
N THR A 40 5.35 7.57 7.89
CA THR A 40 6.49 6.66 7.72
C THR A 40 6.59 6.16 6.28
N VAL A 41 5.45 5.80 5.65
CA VAL A 41 5.42 5.42 4.23
C VAL A 41 5.88 6.59 3.34
N TYR A 42 5.46 7.82 3.63
CA TYR A 42 5.97 8.99 2.89
C TYR A 42 7.48 9.21 3.07
N ARG A 43 8.03 8.95 4.25
CA ARG A 43 9.49 8.99 4.47
C ARG A 43 10.19 7.90 3.65
N LEU A 44 9.63 6.70 3.59
CA LEU A 44 10.15 5.57 2.81
C LEU A 44 10.15 5.89 1.30
N LEU A 45 9.06 6.46 0.78
CA LEU A 45 9.01 6.93 -0.61
C LEU A 45 10.11 7.98 -0.88
N LYS A 46 10.40 8.87 0.07
CA LYS A 46 11.51 9.83 -0.05
C LYS A 46 12.90 9.19 0.01
N GLN A 47 13.07 8.02 0.62
CA GLN A 47 14.35 7.30 0.58
C GLN A 47 14.66 6.74 -0.81
N ASN A 48 13.62 6.63 -1.66
CA ASN A 48 13.75 6.18 -3.05
C ASN A 48 14.42 4.81 -3.16
N GLU A 49 14.13 3.92 -2.21
CA GLU A 49 14.73 2.59 -2.15
C GLU A 49 14.13 1.61 -3.17
N PHE A 50 12.91 1.90 -3.61
CA PHE A 50 12.19 1.17 -4.65
C PHE A 50 11.53 2.17 -5.60
N ARG A 51 11.13 1.66 -6.77
CA ARG A 51 10.55 2.47 -7.83
C ARG A 51 9.10 2.86 -7.52
N TRP A 52 8.85 4.16 -7.48
CA TRP A 52 7.52 4.75 -7.38
C TRP A 52 7.35 5.90 -8.37
N PHE A 53 6.12 6.20 -8.74
CA PHE A 53 5.78 7.28 -9.65
C PHE A 53 4.44 7.89 -9.26
N LYS A 54 4.25 9.18 -9.55
CA LYS A 54 3.01 9.88 -9.26
C LYS A 54 2.14 9.91 -10.52
N VAL A 55 0.97 9.27 -10.46
CA VAL A 55 -0.01 9.27 -11.55
C VAL A 55 -1.26 9.99 -11.08
N SER A 56 -1.63 11.05 -11.78
CA SER A 56 -2.87 11.80 -11.53
C SER A 56 -3.05 12.20 -10.06
N GLY A 57 -1.98 12.66 -9.40
CA GLY A 57 -2.01 13.09 -8.01
C GLY A 57 -1.77 11.99 -6.97
N ALA A 58 -1.85 10.72 -7.35
CA ALA A 58 -1.66 9.57 -6.46
C ALA A 58 -0.28 8.90 -6.64
N TYR A 59 0.29 8.39 -5.55
CA TYR A 59 1.52 7.59 -5.61
C TYR A 59 1.21 6.15 -6.06
N ARG A 60 2.02 5.66 -6.99
CA ARG A 60 2.00 4.30 -7.52
C ARG A 60 3.38 3.69 -7.33
N ILE A 61 3.46 2.61 -6.58
CA ILE A 61 4.69 1.92 -6.26
C ILE A 61 4.74 0.67 -7.14
N SER A 62 5.82 0.45 -7.88
CA SER A 62 5.98 -0.76 -8.69
C SER A 62 6.05 -1.98 -7.77
N LYS A 63 5.14 -2.96 -7.96
CA LYS A 63 5.17 -4.18 -7.13
C LYS A 63 6.49 -4.93 -7.27
N ALA A 64 6.99 -5.05 -8.51
CA ALA A 64 8.23 -5.76 -8.78
C ALA A 64 9.43 -5.16 -8.03
N SER A 65 9.57 -3.83 -8.06
CA SER A 65 10.67 -3.15 -7.37
C SER A 65 10.52 -3.19 -5.85
N PHE A 66 9.27 -3.10 -5.35
CA PHE A 66 8.99 -3.20 -3.93
C PHE A 66 9.26 -4.61 -3.38
N ASP A 67 8.83 -5.64 -4.11
CA ASP A 67 9.03 -7.04 -3.74
C ASP A 67 10.52 -7.42 -3.77
N ALA A 68 11.26 -6.99 -4.79
CA ALA A 68 12.72 -7.17 -4.85
C ALA A 68 13.44 -6.43 -3.71
N TRP A 69 12.96 -5.26 -3.29
CA TRP A 69 13.49 -4.57 -2.12
C TRP A 69 13.17 -5.32 -0.82
N LEU A 70 11.96 -5.87 -0.69
CA LEU A 70 11.52 -6.58 0.51
C LEU A 70 12.19 -7.96 0.65
N ASN A 71 12.30 -8.71 -0.45
CA ASN A 71 12.77 -10.09 -0.47
C ASN A 71 14.29 -10.20 -0.63
N ASP A 72 14.87 -9.43 -1.56
CA ASP A 72 16.29 -9.53 -1.93
C ASP A 72 17.13 -8.40 -1.35
N GLY A 73 16.52 -7.43 -0.65
CA GLY A 73 17.21 -6.21 -0.21
C GLY A 73 17.73 -5.37 -1.38
N THR A 74 17.21 -5.60 -2.59
CA THR A 74 17.69 -4.93 -3.80
C THR A 74 17.08 -3.54 -3.91
N VAL A 75 17.95 -2.54 -3.86
CA VAL A 75 17.54 -1.13 -3.95
C VAL A 75 17.45 -0.70 -5.41
N GLU A 76 16.23 -0.61 -5.95
CA GLU A 76 15.97 -0.12 -7.30
C GLU A 76 15.51 1.34 -7.27
N ARG A 77 16.50 2.24 -7.26
CA ARG A 77 16.25 3.69 -7.21
C ARG A 77 15.49 4.16 -8.45
N ASN A 78 14.47 4.98 -8.24
CA ASN A 78 13.76 5.63 -9.34
C ASN A 78 14.66 6.73 -9.97
N PRO A 79 15.00 6.68 -11.27
CA PRO A 79 15.84 7.69 -11.91
C PRO A 79 15.11 9.00 -12.24
N ALA A 80 13.80 9.06 -11.98
CA ALA A 80 12.93 10.19 -12.35
C ALA A 80 12.66 11.19 -11.20
N VAL A 81 13.32 11.03 -10.05
CA VAL A 81 13.23 11.93 -8.88
C VAL A 81 14.54 12.64 -8.61
#